data_AF-A0A2D0AFR9-F1
#
_entry.id   AF-A0A2D0AFR9-F1
#
_cell.length_a   1.000
_cell.length_b   1.000
_cell.length_c   1.000
_cell.angle_alpha   90.00
_cell.angle_beta   90.00
_cell.angle_gamma   90.00
#
_symmetry.space_group_name_H-M   'P 1'
#
loop_
_entity.id
_entity.type
_entity.pdbx_description
1 polymer ?
#
loop_
_entity_poly.entity_id
_entity_poly.type
_entity_poly.pdbx_seq_one_letter_code
_entity_poly.pdbx_strand_id
1 'polypeptide(L)'
;MSGIFQEIFERARQEKRLLGVRTSQGDPTRFAVGYVLSFSDEVVVLRIINRDGMSTAIQSFNMADVFQVDYDDQYIRHVEFKADNLDKVYAGLKSPAFLEQEYLTVPLLLERAHEQNQLVNVFTQIGMDYSGYVRRLAAEQVLMECYTEYGAPDGLVVFRIEDVRNFIWSNEDTRVLELRLSRQRGGSEG
;
A
#
# COMPACT_ATOMS: atom_id res chain seq x y z
N MET A 1 11.63 -16.03 33.05
CA MET A 1 11.86 -14.71 32.41
C MET A 1 11.31 -14.82 31.01
N SER A 2 10.41 -13.93 30.61
CA SER A 2 9.86 -13.90 29.25
C SER A 2 10.99 -13.56 28.27
N GLY A 3 11.11 -14.28 27.17
CA GLY A 3 12.06 -13.93 26.12
C GLY A 3 11.62 -12.67 25.37
N ILE A 4 12.55 -11.93 24.74
CA ILE A 4 12.23 -10.69 24.01
C ILE A 4 11.16 -10.92 22.92
N PHE A 5 11.18 -12.09 22.24
CA PHE A 5 10.12 -12.43 21.29
C PHE A 5 8.74 -12.49 21.93
N GLN A 6 8.62 -13.08 23.12
CA GLN A 6 7.35 -13.18 23.85
C GLN A 6 6.84 -11.81 24.29
N GLU A 7 7.75 -10.90 24.67
CA GLU A 7 7.39 -9.51 24.98
C GLU A 7 6.80 -8.81 23.75
N ILE A 8 7.41 -8.99 22.56
CA ILE A 8 6.88 -8.43 21.31
C ILE A 8 5.54 -9.07 20.92
N PHE A 9 5.38 -10.38 21.07
CA PHE A 9 4.10 -11.06 20.79
C PHE A 9 2.99 -10.60 21.75
N GLU A 10 3.29 -10.46 23.04
CA GLU A 10 2.35 -9.93 24.01
C GLU A 10 1.94 -8.51 23.65
N ARG A 11 2.91 -7.65 23.35
CA ARG A 11 2.68 -6.27 22.96
C ARG A 11 1.79 -6.17 21.71
N ALA A 12 2.14 -6.88 20.65
CA ALA A 12 1.34 -6.90 19.42
C ALA A 12 -0.09 -7.39 19.65
N ARG A 13 -0.26 -8.41 20.51
CA ARG A 13 -1.58 -8.93 20.88
C ARG A 13 -2.41 -7.90 21.64
N GLN A 14 -1.81 -7.21 22.62
CA GLN A 14 -2.49 -6.19 23.42
C GLN A 14 -2.89 -4.96 22.61
N GLU A 15 -1.96 -4.49 21.76
CA GLU A 15 -2.21 -3.34 20.88
C GLU A 15 -3.06 -3.69 19.66
N LYS A 16 -3.38 -4.99 19.45
CA LYS A 16 -4.05 -5.53 18.26
C LYS A 16 -3.36 -5.12 16.96
N ARG A 17 -2.03 -5.22 16.95
CA ARG A 17 -1.19 -4.84 15.82
C ARG A 17 -0.64 -6.03 15.05
N LEU A 18 -0.40 -5.83 13.76
CA LEU A 18 0.30 -6.79 12.93
C LEU A 18 1.79 -6.89 13.29
N LEU A 19 2.35 -8.07 13.03
CA LEU A 19 3.78 -8.31 13.01
C LEU A 19 4.15 -9.28 11.90
N GLY A 20 5.42 -9.28 11.52
CA GLY A 20 6.04 -10.24 10.63
C GLY A 20 6.81 -11.31 11.41
N VAL A 21 6.67 -12.58 11.05
CA VAL A 21 7.45 -13.70 11.60
C VAL A 21 8.26 -14.36 10.50
N ARG A 22 9.57 -14.53 10.72
CA ARG A 22 10.48 -15.27 9.84
C ARG A 22 10.92 -16.57 10.49
N THR A 23 10.72 -17.67 9.77
CA THR A 23 11.16 -19.01 10.18
C THR A 23 12.07 -19.71 9.16
N SER A 24 12.12 -19.25 7.91
CA SER A 24 12.97 -19.85 6.87
C SER A 24 14.30 -19.12 6.75
N GLN A 25 15.35 -19.64 7.39
CA GLN A 25 16.70 -19.05 7.27
C GLN A 25 17.28 -19.16 5.85
N GLY A 26 16.86 -20.16 5.07
CA GLY A 26 17.31 -20.37 3.69
C GLY A 26 16.67 -19.43 2.67
N ASP A 27 15.57 -18.78 3.02
CA ASP A 27 14.93 -17.73 2.23
C ASP A 27 14.46 -16.61 3.16
N PRO A 28 15.38 -15.76 3.62
CA PRO A 28 15.07 -14.73 4.60
C PRO A 28 14.14 -13.65 4.06
N THR A 29 13.81 -13.65 2.76
CA THR A 29 12.83 -12.73 2.17
C THR A 29 11.40 -13.13 2.50
N ARG A 30 11.15 -14.41 2.81
CA ARG A 30 9.82 -14.92 3.18
C ARG A 30 9.52 -14.71 4.65
N PHE A 31 8.35 -14.15 4.91
CA PHE A 31 7.81 -13.97 6.24
C PHE A 31 6.30 -14.02 6.22
N ALA A 32 5.73 -14.41 7.35
CA ALA A 32 4.30 -14.41 7.58
C ALA A 32 3.91 -13.13 8.31
N VAL A 33 2.92 -12.40 7.81
CA VAL A 33 2.35 -11.23 8.51
C VAL A 33 1.04 -11.63 9.15
N GLY A 34 0.81 -11.24 10.41
CA GLY A 34 -0.45 -11.58 11.07
C GLY A 34 -0.65 -10.98 12.45
N TYR A 35 -1.87 -11.11 12.95
CA TYR A 35 -2.23 -10.79 14.32
C TYR A 35 -1.97 -11.99 15.23
N VAL A 36 -1.33 -11.76 16.37
CA VAL A 36 -1.12 -12.78 17.39
C VAL A 36 -2.46 -13.17 18.02
N LEU A 37 -2.83 -14.45 17.90
CA LEU A 37 -4.01 -15.01 18.58
C LEU A 37 -3.61 -15.57 19.95
N SER A 38 -2.53 -16.34 20.00
CA SER A 38 -1.96 -16.93 21.21
C SER A 38 -0.48 -17.24 21.02
N PHE A 39 0.26 -17.39 22.12
CA PHE A 39 1.64 -17.85 22.10
C PHE A 39 2.01 -18.52 23.43
N SER A 40 3.06 -19.34 23.41
CA SER A 40 3.71 -19.99 24.56
C SER A 40 5.23 -20.03 24.34
N ASP A 41 5.94 -20.78 25.18
CA ASP A 41 7.38 -21.05 24.98
C ASP A 41 7.65 -21.92 23.73
N GLU A 42 6.67 -22.66 23.24
CA GLU A 42 6.83 -23.62 22.14
C GLU A 42 6.26 -23.12 20.81
N VAL A 43 5.18 -22.34 20.84
CA VAL A 43 4.43 -22.00 19.63
C VAL A 43 3.88 -20.58 19.69
N VAL A 44 3.83 -19.93 18.53
CA VAL A 44 3.00 -18.73 18.29
C VAL A 44 1.96 -19.04 17.22
N VAL A 45 0.72 -18.60 17.44
CA VAL A 45 -0.39 -18.77 16.51
C VAL A 45 -0.82 -17.40 16.00
N LEU A 46 -0.80 -17.24 14.68
CA LEU A 46 -1.17 -16.01 13.99
C LEU A 46 -2.44 -16.20 13.15
N ARG A 47 -3.27 -15.15 13.08
CA ARG A 47 -4.17 -14.95 11.94
C ARG A 47 -3.38 -14.25 10.85
N ILE A 48 -3.11 -14.96 9.75
CA ILE A 48 -2.29 -14.50 8.64
C ILE A 48 -3.06 -13.49 7.79
N ILE A 49 -2.42 -12.36 7.51
CA ILE A 49 -2.87 -11.30 6.62
C ILE A 49 -1.94 -11.25 5.41
N ASN A 50 -2.49 -11.24 4.20
CA ASN A 50 -1.70 -11.07 2.98
C ASN A 50 -1.36 -9.59 2.72
N ARG A 51 -0.56 -9.30 1.69
CA ARG A 51 -0.16 -7.92 1.33
C ARG A 51 -1.33 -6.98 0.97
N ASP A 52 -2.48 -7.57 0.63
CA ASP A 52 -3.72 -6.90 0.24
C ASP A 52 -4.57 -6.54 1.50
N GLY A 53 -4.11 -6.92 2.70
CA GLY A 53 -4.81 -6.70 3.96
C GLY A 53 -5.88 -7.75 4.29
N MET A 54 -6.01 -8.80 3.47
CA MET A 54 -7.03 -9.86 3.64
C MET A 54 -6.53 -10.97 4.57
N SER A 55 -7.42 -11.47 5.43
CA SER A 55 -7.14 -12.65 6.25
C SER A 55 -7.16 -13.93 5.39
N THR A 56 -6.07 -14.69 5.39
CA THR A 56 -5.91 -15.87 4.52
C THR A 56 -5.81 -17.20 5.26
N ALA A 57 -5.28 -17.21 6.49
CA ALA A 57 -5.07 -18.44 7.25
C ALA A 57 -5.02 -18.21 8.77
N ILE A 58 -5.14 -19.29 9.53
CA ILE A 58 -4.68 -19.39 10.92
C ILE A 58 -3.51 -20.36 10.91
N GLN A 59 -2.33 -19.90 11.33
CA GLN A 59 -1.08 -20.66 11.21
C GLN A 59 -0.30 -20.61 12.51
N SER A 60 0.25 -21.76 12.91
CA SER A 60 1.20 -21.88 14.01
C SER A 60 2.64 -21.90 13.52
N PHE A 61 3.55 -21.39 14.33
CA PHE A 61 4.99 -21.42 14.12
C PHE A 61 5.66 -21.92 15.39
N ASN A 62 6.63 -22.83 15.25
CA ASN A 62 7.45 -23.26 16.37
C ASN A 62 8.35 -22.09 16.78
N MET A 63 8.36 -21.76 18.07
CA MET A 63 9.16 -20.66 18.62
C MET A 63 10.66 -20.88 18.39
N ALA A 64 11.13 -22.12 18.37
CA ALA A 64 12.52 -22.47 18.09
C ALA A 64 12.96 -22.15 16.65
N ASP A 65 12.01 -22.11 15.70
CA ASP A 65 12.28 -21.78 14.31
C ASP A 65 12.21 -20.27 14.03
N VAL A 66 11.59 -19.49 14.94
CA VAL A 66 11.49 -18.04 14.80
C VAL A 66 12.86 -17.42 15.05
N PHE A 67 13.46 -16.85 14.00
CA PHE A 67 14.75 -16.17 14.12
C PHE A 67 14.63 -14.65 14.07
N GLN A 68 13.51 -14.12 13.57
CA GLN A 68 13.27 -12.67 13.49
C GLN A 68 11.77 -12.37 13.55
N VAL A 69 11.44 -11.27 14.23
CA VAL A 69 10.11 -10.67 14.28
C VAL A 69 10.20 -9.22 13.84
N ASP A 70 9.43 -8.85 12.82
CA ASP A 70 9.32 -7.49 12.31
C ASP A 70 8.09 -6.83 12.95
N TYR A 71 8.28 -5.69 13.62
CA TYR A 71 7.21 -5.00 14.35
C TYR A 71 7.24 -3.50 14.05
N ASP A 72 6.08 -2.95 13.67
CA ASP A 72 5.89 -1.51 13.39
C ASP A 72 6.78 -0.92 12.28
N ASP A 73 7.27 -1.75 11.36
CA ASP A 73 7.97 -1.24 10.19
C ASP A 73 6.99 -0.61 9.18
N GLN A 74 7.55 -0.03 8.10
CA GLN A 74 6.77 0.66 7.09
C GLN A 74 5.83 -0.28 6.30
N TYR A 75 6.27 -1.52 6.05
CA TYR A 75 5.50 -2.54 5.34
C TYR A 75 4.38 -3.11 6.21
N ILE A 76 4.66 -3.46 7.47
CA ILE A 76 3.68 -3.96 8.44
C ILE A 76 2.58 -2.92 8.66
N ARG A 77 2.95 -1.65 8.88
CA ARG A 77 1.97 -0.55 8.95
C ARG A 77 1.17 -0.38 7.66
N HIS A 78 1.78 -0.68 6.51
CA HIS A 78 1.09 -0.61 5.24
C HIS A 78 0.03 -1.69 5.05
N VAL A 79 0.36 -2.94 5.37
CA VAL A 79 -0.60 -4.05 5.36
C VAL A 79 -1.69 -3.84 6.41
N GLU A 80 -1.33 -3.37 7.60
CA GLU A 80 -2.29 -3.04 8.68
C GLU A 80 -3.29 -1.97 8.22
N PHE A 81 -2.79 -0.90 7.59
CA PHE A 81 -3.65 0.14 7.03
C PHE A 81 -4.62 -0.41 5.97
N LYS A 82 -4.18 -1.31 5.09
CA LYS A 82 -5.06 -1.98 4.11
C LYS A 82 -6.13 -2.82 4.82
N ALA A 83 -5.72 -3.64 5.79
CA ALA A 83 -6.63 -4.49 6.57
C ALA A 83 -7.73 -3.69 7.29
N ASP A 84 -7.37 -2.54 7.87
CA ASP A 84 -8.31 -1.66 8.57
C ASP A 84 -9.25 -0.88 7.64
N ASN A 85 -8.98 -0.87 6.33
CA ASN A 85 -9.71 -0.08 5.34
C ASN A 85 -10.16 -0.90 4.13
N LEU A 86 -10.30 -2.24 4.26
CA LEU A 86 -10.68 -3.13 3.16
C LEU A 86 -11.92 -2.64 2.41
N ASP A 87 -12.96 -2.23 3.14
CA ASP A 87 -14.21 -1.75 2.54
C ASP A 87 -14.01 -0.49 1.69
N LYS A 88 -13.01 0.34 1.99
CA LYS A 88 -12.72 1.56 1.23
C LYS A 88 -11.74 1.31 0.09
N VAL A 89 -10.76 0.42 0.30
CA VAL A 89 -9.75 0.05 -0.69
C VAL A 89 -10.34 -0.85 -1.77
N TYR A 90 -11.33 -1.68 -1.43
CA TYR A 90 -12.01 -2.60 -2.35
C TYR A 90 -13.50 -2.29 -2.54
N ALA A 91 -13.99 -1.17 -2.01
CA ALA A 91 -15.28 -0.60 -2.44
C ALA A 91 -15.26 -0.49 -3.97
N GLY A 92 -16.28 -1.03 -4.62
CA GLY A 92 -16.32 -1.29 -6.06
C GLY A 92 -15.69 -0.18 -6.91
N LEU A 93 -14.85 -0.61 -7.87
CA LEU A 93 -14.23 0.25 -8.87
C LEU A 93 -15.31 1.06 -9.59
N LYS A 94 -15.31 2.38 -9.41
CA LYS A 94 -16.12 3.28 -10.21
C LYS A 94 -15.33 3.71 -11.43
N SER A 95 -15.78 3.28 -12.61
CA SER A 95 -15.31 3.86 -13.86
C SER A 95 -16.05 5.17 -14.09
N PRO A 96 -15.36 6.32 -14.25
CA PRO A 96 -16.00 7.52 -14.75
C PRO A 96 -16.68 7.29 -16.10
N ALA A 97 -17.86 7.86 -16.31
CA ALA A 97 -18.63 7.68 -17.54
C ALA A 97 -17.85 8.07 -18.81
N PHE A 98 -16.89 9.01 -18.72
CA PHE A 98 -16.08 9.39 -19.87
C PHE A 98 -15.12 8.27 -20.34
N LEU A 99 -14.80 7.29 -19.49
CA LEU A 99 -13.99 6.14 -19.87
C LEU A 99 -14.74 5.13 -20.76
N GLU A 100 -16.05 5.28 -20.91
CA GLU A 100 -16.87 4.46 -21.80
C GLU A 100 -17.00 5.08 -23.21
N GLN A 101 -16.31 6.19 -23.47
CA GLN A 101 -16.32 6.87 -24.77
C GLN A 101 -15.42 6.17 -25.79
N GLU A 102 -15.82 6.20 -27.07
CA GLU A 102 -15.13 5.48 -28.17
C GLU A 102 -13.70 5.96 -28.47
N TYR A 103 -13.32 7.19 -28.08
CA TYR A 103 -12.03 7.79 -28.42
C TYR A 103 -11.26 8.29 -27.19
N LEU A 104 -10.76 7.35 -26.38
CA LEU A 104 -9.84 7.67 -25.29
C LEU A 104 -8.41 7.85 -25.79
N THR A 105 -7.77 8.93 -25.35
CA THR A 105 -6.36 9.22 -25.61
C THR A 105 -5.64 9.51 -24.29
N VAL A 106 -4.32 9.30 -24.25
CA VAL A 106 -3.51 9.63 -23.05
C VAL A 106 -3.61 11.11 -22.67
N PRO A 107 -3.51 12.09 -23.60
CA PRO A 107 -3.75 13.50 -23.27
C PRO A 107 -5.09 13.73 -22.58
N LEU A 108 -6.17 13.13 -23.09
CA LEU A 108 -7.50 13.26 -22.50
C LEU A 108 -7.56 12.64 -21.08
N LEU A 109 -6.94 11.47 -20.87
CA LEU A 109 -6.86 10.85 -19.54
C LEU A 109 -6.14 11.75 -18.53
N LEU A 110 -5.00 12.34 -18.93
CA LEU A 110 -4.22 13.25 -18.10
C LEU A 110 -4.98 14.56 -17.81
N GLU A 111 -5.67 15.11 -18.80
CA GLU A 111 -6.53 16.28 -18.66
C GLU A 111 -7.65 16.01 -17.67
N ARG A 112 -8.39 14.91 -17.83
CA ARG A 112 -9.47 14.53 -16.90
C ARG A 112 -8.96 14.26 -15.50
N ALA A 113 -7.79 13.64 -15.35
CA ALA A 113 -7.19 13.42 -14.04
C ALA A 113 -6.79 14.73 -13.37
N HIS A 114 -6.32 15.71 -14.14
CA HIS A 114 -6.04 17.05 -13.65
C HIS A 114 -7.31 17.78 -13.20
N GLU A 115 -8.34 17.82 -14.05
CA GLU A 115 -9.63 18.46 -13.74
C GLU A 115 -10.31 17.90 -12.49
N GLN A 116 -10.25 16.57 -12.32
CA GLN A 116 -10.88 15.88 -11.20
C GLN A 116 -9.98 15.78 -9.96
N ASN A 117 -8.74 16.27 -10.04
CA ASN A 117 -7.70 16.04 -9.03
C ASN A 117 -7.65 14.56 -8.60
N GLN A 118 -7.67 13.66 -9.59
CA GLN A 118 -7.62 12.21 -9.42
C GLN A 118 -6.17 11.75 -9.19
N LEU A 119 -5.95 10.88 -8.20
CA LEU A 119 -4.65 10.22 -8.04
C LEU A 119 -4.58 9.07 -9.03
N VAL A 120 -3.52 9.05 -9.85
CA VAL A 120 -3.35 8.07 -10.94
C VAL A 120 -1.98 7.38 -10.86
N ASN A 121 -1.85 6.21 -11.48
CA ASN A 121 -0.54 5.65 -11.81
C ASN A 121 -0.22 5.82 -13.29
N VAL A 122 0.98 6.28 -13.60
CA VAL A 122 1.48 6.43 -14.96
C VAL A 122 2.77 5.63 -15.11
N PHE A 123 2.78 4.69 -16.05
CA PHE A 123 3.94 3.87 -16.37
C PHE A 123 4.57 4.42 -17.65
N THR A 124 5.86 4.72 -17.60
CA THR A 124 6.59 5.24 -18.76
C THR A 124 7.39 4.16 -19.48
N GLN A 125 7.78 4.41 -20.72
CA GLN A 125 8.65 3.51 -21.50
C GLN A 125 10.05 3.35 -20.90
N ILE A 126 10.51 4.34 -20.11
CA ILE A 126 11.85 4.37 -19.50
C ILE A 126 11.88 3.56 -18.17
N GLY A 127 10.79 2.87 -17.82
CA GLY A 127 10.72 1.97 -16.67
C GLY A 127 10.50 2.67 -15.33
N MET A 128 10.11 3.94 -15.35
CA MET A 128 9.71 4.69 -14.15
C MET A 128 8.19 4.70 -14.05
N ASP A 129 7.70 4.38 -12.86
CA ASP A 129 6.29 4.32 -12.52
C ASP A 129 5.97 5.44 -11.52
N TYR A 130 4.99 6.28 -11.86
CA TYR A 130 4.64 7.45 -11.06
C TYR A 130 3.24 7.29 -10.47
N SER A 131 3.13 7.47 -9.16
CA SER A 131 1.85 7.53 -8.45
C SER A 131 1.63 8.96 -7.96
N GLY A 132 0.59 9.64 -8.44
CA GLY A 132 0.47 11.06 -8.11
C GLY A 132 -0.69 11.82 -8.73
N TYR A 133 -0.68 13.13 -8.48
CA TYR A 133 -1.64 14.07 -9.04
C TYR A 133 -1.02 14.83 -10.20
N VAL A 134 -1.79 14.97 -11.27
CA VAL A 134 -1.41 15.82 -12.39
C VAL A 134 -1.58 17.29 -11.99
N ARG A 135 -0.48 18.06 -12.03
CA ARG A 135 -0.46 19.47 -11.62
C ARG A 135 -0.52 20.44 -12.79
N ARG A 136 0.01 20.07 -13.94
CA ARG A 136 -0.05 20.89 -15.16
C ARG A 136 0.12 20.04 -16.41
N LEU A 137 -0.67 20.33 -17.44
CA LEU A 137 -0.47 19.82 -18.80
C LEU A 137 0.06 20.94 -19.71
N ALA A 138 0.97 20.55 -20.60
CA ALA A 138 1.34 21.29 -21.80
C ALA A 138 1.09 20.40 -23.02
N ALA A 139 1.38 20.90 -24.23
CA ALA A 139 1.12 20.17 -25.47
C ALA A 139 1.82 18.81 -25.55
N GLU A 140 3.06 18.71 -25.04
CA GLU A 140 3.89 17.50 -25.16
C GLU A 140 4.34 16.94 -23.80
N GLN A 141 4.13 17.69 -22.71
CA GLN A 141 4.69 17.39 -21.40
C GLN A 141 3.62 17.49 -20.32
N VAL A 142 3.81 16.71 -19.26
CA VAL A 142 3.00 16.76 -18.05
C VAL A 142 3.89 16.91 -16.83
N LEU A 143 3.44 17.73 -15.89
CA LEU A 143 4.00 17.86 -14.55
C LEU A 143 3.11 17.10 -13.57
N MET A 144 3.69 16.16 -12.83
CA MET A 144 3.03 15.42 -11.76
C MET A 144 3.71 15.67 -10.42
N GLU A 145 2.89 15.75 -9.36
CA GLU A 145 3.35 15.64 -7.97
C GLU A 145 3.20 14.18 -7.53
N CYS A 146 4.32 13.58 -7.10
CA CYS A 146 4.43 12.15 -6.85
C CYS A 146 4.51 11.81 -5.37
N TYR A 147 4.11 10.58 -5.07
CA TYR A 147 4.11 10.01 -3.73
C TYR A 147 4.66 8.59 -3.79
N THR A 148 5.42 8.21 -2.76
CA THR A 148 5.83 6.83 -2.53
C THR A 148 4.61 5.94 -2.29
N GLU A 149 4.76 4.61 -2.42
CA GLU A 149 3.71 3.62 -2.10
C GLU A 149 3.18 3.72 -0.65
N TYR A 150 3.92 4.39 0.23
CA TYR A 150 3.55 4.63 1.62
C TYR A 150 2.93 6.00 1.87
N GLY A 151 2.71 6.81 0.83
CA GLY A 151 2.05 8.12 0.93
C GLY A 151 2.95 9.25 1.42
N ALA A 152 4.28 9.05 1.44
CA ALA A 152 5.22 10.15 1.64
C ALA A 152 5.42 10.93 0.31
N PRO A 153 5.53 12.27 0.34
CA PRO A 153 5.85 13.06 -0.85
C PRO A 153 7.18 12.63 -1.48
N ASP A 154 7.19 12.47 -2.80
CA ASP A 154 8.35 12.07 -3.60
C ASP A 154 8.74 13.14 -4.63
N GLY A 155 8.28 14.37 -4.40
CA GLY A 155 8.60 15.52 -5.23
C GLY A 155 7.79 15.64 -6.51
N LEU A 156 8.39 16.28 -7.51
CA LEU A 156 7.77 16.60 -8.78
C LEU A 156 8.51 15.90 -9.92
N VAL A 157 7.75 15.45 -10.92
CA VAL A 157 8.32 14.89 -12.16
C VAL A 157 7.71 15.56 -13.38
N VAL A 158 8.54 15.76 -14.41
CA VAL A 158 8.11 16.17 -15.74
C VAL A 158 8.52 15.10 -16.73
N PHE A 159 7.58 14.62 -17.54
CA PHE A 159 7.83 13.65 -18.59
C PHE A 159 7.00 13.96 -19.83
N ARG A 160 7.37 13.35 -20.97
CA ARG A 160 6.65 13.55 -22.22
C ARG A 160 5.41 12.67 -22.27
N ILE A 161 4.34 13.18 -22.84
CA ILE A 161 3.08 12.44 -22.97
C ILE A 161 3.28 11.21 -23.88
N GLU A 162 4.13 11.30 -24.89
CA GLU A 162 4.49 10.18 -25.79
C GLU A 162 5.19 9.01 -25.07
N ASP A 163 5.84 9.27 -23.93
CA ASP A 163 6.54 8.24 -23.16
C ASP A 163 5.58 7.42 -22.29
N VAL A 164 4.30 7.79 -22.20
CA VAL A 164 3.30 7.06 -21.41
C VAL A 164 2.97 5.74 -22.10
N ARG A 165 3.30 4.63 -21.43
CA ARG A 165 3.01 3.27 -21.87
C ARG A 165 1.69 2.75 -21.33
N ASN A 166 1.38 3.06 -20.07
CA ASN A 166 0.15 2.63 -19.41
C ASN A 166 -0.33 3.70 -18.42
N PHE A 167 -1.65 3.80 -18.27
CA PHE A 167 -2.32 4.77 -17.41
C PHE A 167 -3.38 4.05 -16.58
N ILE A 168 -3.25 4.09 -15.27
CA ILE A 168 -4.23 3.53 -14.34
C ILE A 168 -5.00 4.68 -13.69
N TRP A 169 -6.28 4.76 -14.01
CA TRP A 169 -7.19 5.76 -13.45
C TRP A 169 -7.40 5.56 -11.94
N SER A 170 -7.65 4.32 -11.52
CA SER A 170 -7.80 3.94 -10.11
C SER A 170 -7.52 2.45 -9.93
N ASN A 171 -6.72 2.11 -8.94
CA ASN A 171 -6.52 0.74 -8.48
C ASN A 171 -6.46 0.71 -6.94
N GLU A 172 -6.06 -0.43 -6.39
CA GLU A 172 -5.84 -0.60 -4.96
C GLU A 172 -4.85 0.43 -4.40
N ASP A 173 -3.67 0.56 -5.03
CA ASP A 173 -2.59 1.43 -4.55
C ASP A 173 -3.00 2.89 -4.57
N THR A 174 -3.68 3.36 -5.64
CA THR A 174 -4.13 4.75 -5.69
C THR A 174 -5.16 5.05 -4.60
N ARG A 175 -6.09 4.13 -4.33
CA ARG A 175 -7.09 4.30 -3.27
C ARG A 175 -6.47 4.28 -1.88
N VAL A 176 -5.47 3.43 -1.64
CA VAL A 176 -4.71 3.44 -0.39
C VAL A 176 -3.99 4.77 -0.19
N LEU A 177 -3.35 5.31 -1.24
CA LEU A 177 -2.69 6.61 -1.19
C LEU A 177 -3.69 7.74 -0.93
N GLU A 178 -4.81 7.78 -1.64
CA GLU A 178 -5.87 8.78 -1.42
C GLU A 178 -6.40 8.76 0.02
N LEU A 179 -6.59 7.58 0.60
CA LEU A 179 -7.01 7.43 2.00
C LEU A 179 -5.96 7.96 2.98
N ARG A 180 -4.66 7.79 2.70
CA ARG A 180 -3.59 8.34 3.54
C ARG A 180 -3.50 9.85 3.45
N LEU A 181 -3.51 10.38 2.22
CA LEU A 181 -3.37 11.81 1.97
C LEU A 181 -4.57 12.61 2.49
N SER A 182 -5.78 12.06 2.38
CA SER A 182 -6.98 12.69 2.96
C SER A 182 -6.92 12.80 4.49
N ARG A 183 -6.41 11.78 5.19
CA ARG A 183 -6.20 11.82 6.64
C ARG A 183 -5.14 12.84 7.06
N GLN A 184 -4.03 12.94 6.31
CA GLN A 184 -2.99 13.91 6.59
C GLN A 184 -3.49 15.35 6.42
N ARG A 185 -4.27 15.63 5.37
CA ARG A 185 -4.86 16.95 5.13
C ARG A 185 -5.89 17.33 6.19
N GLY A 186 -6.72 16.38 6.64
CA GLY A 186 -7.72 16.59 7.70
C GLY A 186 -7.16 16.69 9.12
N GLY A 187 -5.90 16.28 9.36
CA GLY A 187 -5.22 16.42 10.65
C GLY A 187 -4.49 17.76 10.85
N SER A 188 -4.45 18.61 9.82
CA SER A 188 -3.76 19.91 9.83
C SER A 188 -4.64 21.09 10.27
N GLU A 189 -5.89 20.85 10.67
CA GLU A 189 -6.82 21.87 11.21
C GLU A 189 -7.08 21.75 12.73
N GLY A 190 -6.12 21.19 13.48
CA GLY A 190 -6.17 21.07 14.94
C GLY A 190 -5.17 21.97 15.66
#